data_AF-A0A7Z0M541-F1
#
_entry.id   AF-A0A7Z0M541-F1
#
_cell.length_a   1.000
_cell.length_b   1.000
_cell.length_c   1.000
_cell.angle_alpha   90.00
_cell.angle_beta   90.00
_cell.angle_gamma   90.00
#
_symmetry.space_group_name_H-M   'P 1'
#
loop_
_entity.id
_entity.type
_entity.pdbx_description
1 polymer ?
#
loop_
_entity_poly.entity_id
_entity_poly.type
_entity_poly.pdbx_seq_one_letter_code
_entity_poly.pdbx_strand_id
1 'polypeptide(L)'
;MDLLFPGVSLDEFDFQEEWLVLDVDPVGKSVTFGGLGANSKLELMLDFKENPEQYFQFAVGDLVELPEDMVKDSKPEGYVPLFERF
;
A
#
# COMPACT_ATOMS: atom_id res chain seq x y z
N MET A 1 -7.38 -15.21 5.51
CA MET A 1 -7.35 -13.75 5.26
C MET A 1 -5.93 -13.39 5.58
N ASP A 2 -5.17 -13.18 4.53
CA ASP A 2 -3.74 -12.94 4.61
C ASP A 2 -3.53 -11.46 4.27
N LEU A 3 -2.44 -10.88 4.75
CA LEU A 3 -2.08 -9.51 4.38
C LEU A 3 -1.32 -9.53 3.05
N LEU A 4 -1.32 -8.40 2.33
CA LEU A 4 -0.47 -8.20 1.14
C LEU A 4 1.05 -8.25 1.45
N PHE A 5 1.41 -8.35 2.73
CA PHE A 5 2.78 -8.39 3.23
C PHE A 5 3.17 -9.81 3.65
N PRO A 6 3.87 -10.57 2.80
CA PRO A 6 4.36 -11.89 3.18
C PRO A 6 5.36 -11.77 4.34
N GLY A 7 5.02 -12.36 5.49
CA GLY A 7 5.85 -12.34 6.69
C GLY A 7 5.40 -11.37 7.78
N VAL A 8 4.26 -10.70 7.60
CA VAL A 8 3.64 -9.87 8.64
C VAL A 8 2.37 -10.57 9.13
N SER A 9 2.30 -10.78 10.44
CA SER A 9 1.11 -11.31 11.07
C SER A 9 0.08 -10.20 11.25
N LEU A 10 -1.22 -10.54 11.19
CA LEU A 10 -2.29 -9.58 11.51
C LEU A 10 -2.15 -8.96 12.92
N ASP A 11 -1.55 -9.69 13.86
CA ASP A 11 -1.23 -9.20 15.22
C ASP A 11 -0.14 -8.12 15.25
N GLU A 12 0.75 -8.08 14.25
CA GLU A 12 1.84 -7.10 14.16
C GLU A 12 1.46 -5.89 13.29
N PHE A 13 0.35 -6.00 12.56
CA PHE A 13 -0.14 -4.99 11.64
C PHE A 13 -1.16 -4.09 12.31
N ASP A 14 -0.94 -2.77 12.25
CA ASP A 14 -1.92 -1.81 12.76
C ASP A 14 -2.74 -1.23 11.60
N PHE A 15 -4.03 -1.56 11.56
CA PHE A 15 -4.97 -1.08 10.55
C PHE A 15 -5.39 0.38 10.72
N GLN A 16 -5.20 0.95 11.90
CA GLN A 16 -5.52 2.35 12.19
C GLN A 16 -4.33 3.28 11.96
N GLU A 17 -3.17 2.73 11.66
CA GLU A 17 -1.96 3.52 11.44
C GLU A 17 -1.98 4.18 10.05
N GLU A 18 -1.58 5.44 10.02
CA GLU A 18 -1.45 6.20 8.78
C GLU A 18 -0.27 5.69 7.94
N TRP A 19 -0.42 5.84 6.63
CA TRP A 19 0.57 5.48 5.63
C TRP A 19 1.14 6.74 4.99
N LEU A 20 2.46 6.83 4.96
CA LEU A 20 3.17 7.93 4.33
C LEU A 20 3.33 7.67 2.84
N VAL A 21 2.88 8.59 1.99
CA VAL A 21 3.12 8.51 0.56
C VAL A 21 4.60 8.81 0.30
N LEU A 22 5.37 7.79 -0.04
CA LEU A 22 6.81 7.87 -0.30
C LEU A 22 7.11 8.32 -1.73
N ASP A 23 6.35 7.79 -2.70
CA ASP A 23 6.55 8.07 -4.11
C ASP A 23 5.23 7.96 -4.87
N VAL A 24 5.09 8.77 -5.92
CA VAL A 24 3.90 8.79 -6.78
C VAL A 24 4.40 8.78 -8.23
N ASP A 25 4.19 7.68 -8.94
CA ASP A 25 4.57 7.56 -10.35
C ASP A 25 3.42 7.98 -11.28
N PRO A 26 3.56 9.10 -12.02
CA PRO A 26 2.50 9.60 -12.90
C PRO A 26 2.36 8.87 -14.24
N VAL A 27 3.37 8.09 -14.62
CA VAL A 27 3.43 7.39 -15.91
C VAL A 27 2.75 6.02 -15.81
N GLY A 28 3.14 5.24 -14.82
CA GLY A 28 2.57 3.96 -14.43
C GLY A 28 1.30 4.07 -13.59
N LYS A 29 0.99 5.27 -13.07
CA LYS A 29 -0.14 5.54 -12.15
C LYS A 29 -0.06 4.69 -10.89
N SER A 30 1.12 4.55 -10.32
CA SER A 30 1.34 3.79 -9.09
C SER A 30 1.73 4.72 -7.94
N VAL A 31 1.40 4.34 -6.72
CA VAL A 31 1.78 5.07 -5.50
C VAL A 31 2.41 4.12 -4.52
N THR A 32 3.52 4.55 -3.93
CA THR A 32 4.25 3.82 -2.90
C THR A 32 3.95 4.44 -1.54
N PHE A 33 3.47 3.60 -0.63
CA PHE A 33 3.10 3.94 0.74
C PHE A 33 4.08 3.26 1.71
N GLY A 34 4.73 4.04 2.55
CA GLY A 34 5.52 3.55 3.68
C GLY A 34 4.65 3.53 4.93
N GLY A 35 4.57 2.39 5.59
CA GLY A 35 3.92 2.32 6.89
C GLY A 35 4.69 3.14 7.92
N LEU A 36 3.99 3.57 8.96
CA LEU A 36 4.57 4.28 10.11
C LEU A 36 4.39 3.44 11.38
N GLY A 37 5.02 3.86 12.49
CA GLY A 37 4.82 3.21 13.80
C GLY A 37 5.02 1.69 13.78
N ALA A 38 3.96 0.94 14.06
CA ALA A 38 3.97 -0.53 14.01
C ALA A 38 4.23 -1.08 12.60
N ASN A 39 3.76 -0.37 11.57
CA ASN A 39 3.94 -0.67 10.16
C ASN A 39 5.22 -0.04 9.57
N SER A 40 6.11 0.56 10.37
CA SER A 40 7.31 1.28 9.90
C SER A 40 8.29 0.47 9.03
N LYS A 41 8.18 -0.86 9.06
CA LYS A 41 8.97 -1.77 8.24
C LYS A 41 8.25 -2.24 6.97
N LEU A 42 7.03 -1.76 6.75
CA LEU A 42 6.15 -2.17 5.66
C LEU A 42 6.15 -1.11 4.58
N GLU A 43 6.17 -1.59 3.34
CA GLU A 43 6.03 -0.75 2.15
C GLU A 43 5.01 -1.40 1.23
N LEU A 44 4.02 -0.61 0.82
CA LEU A 44 2.93 -1.03 -0.04
C LEU A 44 2.99 -0.22 -1.34
N MET A 45 3.00 -0.90 -2.47
CA MET A 45 2.83 -0.24 -3.77
C MET A 45 1.46 -0.60 -4.33
N LEU A 46 0.69 0.41 -4.72
CA LEU A 46 -0.62 0.23 -5.34
C LEU A 46 -0.64 0.86 -6.73
N ASP A 47 -1.13 0.09 -7.71
CA ASP A 47 -1.42 0.58 -9.06
C ASP A 47 -2.83 1.14 -9.12
N PHE A 48 -2.93 2.42 -9.49
CA PHE A 48 -4.19 3.13 -9.70
C PHE A 48 -4.51 3.28 -11.19
N LYS A 49 -3.99 2.39 -12.05
CA LYS A 49 -4.30 2.37 -13.49
C LYS A 49 -5.81 2.26 -13.76
N GLU A 50 -6.51 1.48 -12.95
CA GLU A 50 -7.96 1.29 -13.06
C GLU A 50 -8.76 2.39 -12.32
N ASN A 51 -8.14 3.11 -11.38
CA ASN A 51 -8.79 4.14 -10.55
C ASN A 51 -8.00 5.47 -10.56
N PRO A 52 -7.91 6.16 -11.71
CA PRO A 52 -7.11 7.38 -11.84
C PRO A 52 -7.62 8.54 -10.97
N GLU A 53 -8.89 8.55 -10.54
CA GLU A 53 -9.42 9.57 -9.64
C GLU A 53 -8.83 9.48 -8.23
N GLN A 54 -8.62 8.26 -7.71
CA GLN A 54 -7.95 8.05 -6.43
C GLN A 54 -6.47 8.43 -6.53
N TYR A 55 -5.81 8.12 -7.65
CA TYR A 55 -4.41 8.51 -7.89
C TYR A 55 -4.19 10.02 -7.67
N PHE A 56 -5.09 10.87 -8.17
CA PHE A 56 -4.94 12.33 -8.03
C PHE A 56 -5.09 12.86 -6.60
N GLN A 57 -5.53 12.01 -5.66
CA GLN A 57 -5.68 12.38 -4.25
C GLN A 57 -4.39 12.19 -3.44
N PHE A 58 -3.38 11.49 -3.99
CA PHE A 58 -2.13 11.22 -3.31
C PHE A 58 -1.01 12.14 -3.79
N ALA A 59 -0.31 12.78 -2.86
CA ALA A 59 0.93 13.48 -3.13
C ALA A 59 2.04 12.98 -2.21
N VAL A 60 3.29 13.03 -2.68
CA VAL A 60 4.45 12.63 -1.89
C VAL A 60 4.53 13.46 -0.60
N GLY A 61 4.64 12.77 0.54
CA GLY A 61 4.66 13.37 1.86
C GLY A 61 3.29 13.44 2.55
N ASP A 62 2.19 13.06 1.90
CA ASP A 62 0.89 12.95 2.55
C ASP A 62 0.82 11.74 3.48
N LEU A 63 0.06 11.91 4.56
CA LEU A 63 -0.33 10.84 5.47
C LEU A 63 -1.77 10.45 5.15
N VAL A 64 -2.00 9.18 4.84
CA VAL A 64 -3.31 8.68 4.46
C VAL A 64 -3.65 7.39 5.20
N GLU A 65 -4.91 7.24 5.57
CA GLU A 65 -5.43 5.98 6.10
C GLU A 65 -5.85 5.09 4.94
N LEU A 66 -5.20 3.93 4.82
CA LEU A 66 -5.58 2.94 3.82
C LEU A 66 -6.71 2.06 4.38
N PRO A 67 -7.83 1.90 3.65
CA PRO A 67 -8.90 1.03 4.10
C PRO A 67 -8.43 -0.42 4.17
N GLU A 68 -8.92 -1.16 5.17
CA GLU A 68 -8.49 -2.53 5.45
C GLU A 68 -8.62 -3.45 4.23
N ASP A 69 -9.61 -3.21 3.37
CA ASP A 69 -9.84 -3.98 2.14
C ASP A 69 -8.70 -3.86 1.11
N MET A 70 -7.92 -2.77 1.16
CA MET A 70 -6.77 -2.56 0.28
C MET A 70 -5.48 -3.20 0.79
N VAL A 71 -5.39 -3.53 2.09
CA VAL A 71 -4.22 -4.17 2.72
C VAL A 71 -4.47 -5.64 3.07
N LYS A 72 -5.73 -6.04 3.23
CA LYS A 72 -6.15 -7.42 3.30
C LYS A 72 -6.19 -8.00 1.89
N ASP A 73 -5.61 -9.18 1.73
CA ASP A 73 -5.59 -9.93 0.47
C ASP A 73 -7.03 -10.37 0.14
N SER A 74 -7.76 -9.48 -0.51
CA SER A 74 -8.94 -9.78 -1.29
C SER A 74 -8.52 -9.65 -2.75
N LYS A 75 -7.57 -10.50 -3.20
CA LYS A 75 -6.88 -10.44 -4.50
C LYS A 75 -7.70 -9.70 -5.58
N PRO A 76 -7.43 -8.42 -5.87
CA PRO A 76 -7.73 -7.94 -7.20
C PRO A 76 -6.76 -8.67 -8.14
N GLU A 77 -7.28 -9.29 -9.20
CA GLU A 77 -6.47 -9.94 -10.23
C GLU A 77 -5.35 -8.99 -10.69
N GLY A 78 -4.09 -9.29 -10.38
CA GLY A 78 -2.93 -8.53 -10.88
C GLY A 78 -1.96 -7.95 -9.85
N TYR A 79 -2.21 -8.09 -8.54
CA TYR A 79 -1.22 -7.67 -7.53
C TYR A 79 0.02 -8.56 -7.55
N VAL A 80 1.19 -7.96 -7.79
CA VAL A 80 2.50 -8.62 -7.69
C VAL A 80 3.31 -7.88 -6.61
N PRO A 81 3.53 -8.48 -5.43
CA PRO A 81 4.34 -7.85 -4.40
C PRO A 81 5.80 -7.70 -4.87
N LEU A 82 6.34 -6.48 -4.76
CA LEU A 82 7.69 -6.13 -5.22
C LEU A 82 8.82 -6.84 -4.45
N PHE A 83 8.52 -7.50 -3.34
CA PHE A 83 9.53 -8.19 -2.52
C PHE A 83 9.98 -9.56 -3.06
N GLU A 84 9.34 -10.12 -4.09
CA GLU A 84 9.78 -11.39 -4.73
C GLU A 84 10.73 -11.20 -5.93
N ARG A 85 11.37 -10.04 -6.06
CA ARG A 85 12.33 -9.78 -7.15
C ARG A 85 13.76 -9.71 -6.63
N PHE A 86 14.23 -10.83 -6.09
CA PHE A 86 15.66 -11.12 -5.87
C PHE A 86 16.04 -12.44 -6.55
#